data_AF-A0A318JTW9-F1
#
_entry.id   AF-A0A318JTW9-F1
#
_cell.length_a   1.000
_cell.length_b   1.000
_cell.length_c   1.000
_cell.angle_alpha   90.00
_cell.angle_beta   90.00
_cell.angle_gamma   90.00
#
_symmetry.space_group_name_H-M   'P 1'
#
loop_
_entity.id
_entity.type
_entity.pdbx_description
1 polymer ?
#
loop_
_entity_poly.entity_id
_entity_poly.type
_entity_poly.pdbx_seq_one_letter_code
_entity_poly.pdbx_strand_id
1 'polypeptide(L)'
;MSTGSPKSGTEVIAQRVLQSAGLNPDSDISAQRLDLTKTVDGMKDGSIDAMFFSGGLPTPGTTDLFTTAKDKVRFLDLTDQLPAMRKVSPVYEAGTIPAATYGLPADAKTIVVPNVLLVRDDLDADLACVLTKALFDRKPQLEQANSAAKGITREDARKTDPVPLHRGAEHALTK
;
A
#
# COMPACT_ATOMS: atom_id res chain seq x y z
N MET A 1 -8.41 6.58 16.36
CA MET A 1 -7.86 6.45 14.98
C MET A 1 -7.92 5.01 14.50
N SER A 2 -8.13 4.78 13.21
CA SER A 2 -8.10 3.43 12.62
C SER A 2 -6.69 3.05 12.15
N THR A 3 -6.20 1.88 12.58
CA THR A 3 -4.91 1.32 12.15
C THR A 3 -5.04 0.31 11.01
N GLY A 4 -6.24 0.11 10.47
CA GLY A 4 -6.53 -0.90 9.44
C GLY A 4 -6.90 -2.26 10.01
N SER A 5 -7.18 -3.22 9.11
CA SER A 5 -7.69 -4.54 9.51
C SER A 5 -6.69 -5.28 10.40
N PRO A 6 -7.17 -6.07 11.39
CA PRO A 6 -6.32 -6.91 12.21
C PRO A 6 -5.37 -7.78 11.37
N LYS A 7 -4.08 -7.77 11.71
CA LYS A 7 -2.98 -8.52 11.06
C LYS A 7 -2.74 -8.16 9.60
N SER A 8 -3.23 -7.00 9.14
CA SER A 8 -2.97 -6.51 7.80
C SER A 8 -1.60 -5.82 7.69
N GLY A 9 -1.08 -5.72 6.46
CA GLY A 9 0.10 -4.89 6.19
C GLY A 9 -0.11 -3.43 6.55
N THR A 10 -1.35 -2.92 6.44
CA THR A 10 -1.69 -1.55 6.87
C THR A 10 -1.47 -1.39 8.38
N GLU A 11 -1.91 -2.34 9.20
CA GLU A 11 -1.69 -2.30 10.65
C GLU A 11 -0.21 -2.31 11.02
N VAL A 12 0.57 -3.18 10.38
CA VAL A 12 2.03 -3.23 10.58
C VAL A 12 2.68 -1.91 10.22
N ILE A 13 2.29 -1.29 9.10
CA ILE A 13 2.82 0.01 8.67
C ILE A 13 2.38 1.13 9.61
N ALA A 14 1.12 1.14 10.03
CA ALA A 14 0.57 2.13 10.97
C ALA A 14 1.36 2.14 12.28
N GLN A 15 1.61 0.97 12.87
CA GLN A 15 2.41 0.82 14.08
C GLN A 15 3.82 1.37 13.90
N ARG A 16 4.48 1.07 12.77
CA ARG A 16 5.83 1.55 12.47
C ARG A 16 5.89 3.06 12.29
N VAL A 17 4.89 3.67 11.66
CA VAL A 17 4.79 5.14 11.50
C VAL A 17 4.56 5.83 12.84
N LEU A 18 3.72 5.27 13.70
CA LEU A 18 3.47 5.82 15.04
C LEU A 18 4.75 5.74 15.90
N GLN A 19 5.40 4.58 15.92
CA GLN A 19 6.65 4.38 16.65
C GLN A 19 7.78 5.27 16.13
N SER A 20 7.90 5.46 14.81
CA SER A 20 8.90 6.36 14.24
C SER A 20 8.64 7.84 14.57
N ALA A 21 7.39 8.20 14.84
CA ALA A 21 7.01 9.51 15.36
C ALA A 21 7.16 9.62 16.89
N GLY A 22 7.65 8.58 17.58
CA GLY A 22 7.84 8.57 19.03
C GLY A 22 6.56 8.29 19.84
N LEU A 23 5.49 7.84 19.19
CA LEU A 23 4.23 7.46 19.84
C LEU A 23 4.23 5.97 20.17
N ASN A 24 3.68 5.62 21.33
CA ASN A 24 3.33 4.25 21.69
C ASN A 24 1.92 3.91 21.18
N PRO A 25 1.76 3.00 20.20
CA PRO A 25 0.46 2.62 19.65
C PRO A 25 -0.53 2.04 20.68
N ASP A 26 -0.03 1.52 21.80
CA ASP A 26 -0.84 0.84 22.82
C ASP A 26 -1.34 1.79 23.91
N SER A 27 -0.72 2.96 24.09
CA SER A 27 -1.06 3.91 25.17
C SER A 27 -1.39 5.32 24.71
N ASP A 28 -0.77 5.78 23.62
CA ASP A 28 -0.85 7.19 23.23
C ASP A 28 -1.99 7.47 22.25
N ILE A 29 -2.65 6.41 21.76
CA ILE A 29 -3.77 6.49 20.83
C ILE A 29 -4.92 5.57 21.27
N SER A 30 -6.15 5.98 20.94
CA SER A 30 -7.30 5.07 20.93
C SER A 30 -7.34 4.37 19.56
N ALA A 31 -6.63 3.25 19.46
CA ALA A 31 -6.51 2.46 18.24
C ALA A 31 -7.78 1.65 17.96
N GLN A 32 -8.29 1.74 16.74
CA GLN A 32 -9.41 0.94 16.24
C GLN A 32 -8.91 0.09 15.07
N ARG A 33 -9.13 -1.23 15.13
CA ARG A 33 -8.65 -2.18 14.11
C ARG A 33 -9.80 -2.53 13.19
N LEU A 34 -9.99 -1.72 12.15
CA LEU A 34 -11.18 -1.76 11.30
C LEU A 34 -10.81 -2.00 9.83
N ASP A 35 -11.71 -2.66 9.10
CA ASP A 35 -11.61 -2.70 7.64
C ASP A 35 -11.79 -1.31 7.01
N LEU A 36 -11.45 -1.18 5.73
CA LEU A 36 -11.50 0.11 5.04
C LEU A 36 -12.91 0.70 5.01
N THR A 37 -13.95 -0.12 4.81
CA THR A 37 -15.34 0.34 4.74
C THR A 37 -15.76 0.97 6.06
N LYS A 38 -15.61 0.24 7.18
CA LYS A 38 -15.93 0.77 8.52
C LYS A 38 -15.07 1.96 8.90
N THR A 39 -13.81 1.97 8.49
CA THR A 39 -12.91 3.09 8.72
C THR A 39 -13.41 4.34 8.00
N VAL A 40 -13.80 4.23 6.73
CA VAL A 40 -14.31 5.35 5.94
C VAL A 40 -15.63 5.87 6.52
N ASP A 41 -16.54 4.97 6.91
CA ASP A 41 -17.81 5.35 7.54
C ASP A 41 -17.56 6.12 8.85
N GLY A 42 -16.67 5.62 9.70
CA GLY A 42 -16.28 6.29 10.94
C GLY A 42 -15.58 7.64 10.73
N MET A 43 -14.80 7.79 9.64
CA MET A 43 -14.23 9.09 9.28
C MET A 43 -15.30 10.09 8.82
N LYS A 44 -16.37 9.62 8.18
CA LYS A 44 -17.48 10.46 7.70
C LYS A 44 -18.41 10.91 8.82
N ASP A 45 -18.70 10.02 9.78
CA ASP A 45 -19.58 10.32 10.91
C ASP A 45 -18.85 10.97 12.11
N GLY A 46 -17.52 10.97 12.10
CA GLY A 46 -16.67 11.57 13.12
C GLY A 46 -16.34 10.66 14.30
N SER A 47 -16.68 9.37 14.24
CA SER A 47 -16.26 8.39 15.25
C SER A 47 -14.77 8.01 15.12
N ILE A 48 -14.13 8.33 13.99
CA ILE A 48 -12.70 8.13 13.73
C ILE A 48 -12.08 9.46 13.28
N ASP A 49 -11.08 9.94 14.03
CA ASP A 49 -10.40 11.22 13.73
C ASP A 49 -9.32 11.09 12.64
N ALA A 50 -8.74 9.90 12.50
CA ALA A 50 -7.65 9.63 11.57
C ALA A 50 -7.63 8.15 11.18
N MET A 51 -7.13 7.86 9.98
CA MET A 51 -6.98 6.51 9.47
C MET A 51 -5.62 6.29 8.81
N PHE A 52 -5.09 5.08 8.95
CA PHE A 52 -4.02 4.57 8.11
C PHE A 52 -4.59 3.70 6.98
N PHE A 53 -3.98 3.79 5.80
CA PHE A 53 -4.25 2.89 4.70
C PHE A 53 -3.01 2.72 3.83
N SER A 54 -2.65 1.46 3.55
CA SER A 54 -1.62 1.11 2.59
C SER A 54 -2.26 0.32 1.44
N GLY A 55 -2.27 0.91 0.25
CA GLY A 55 -2.88 0.33 -0.93
C GLY A 55 -2.58 1.11 -2.20
N GLY A 56 -2.97 0.53 -3.34
CA GLY A 56 -2.78 1.15 -4.66
C GLY A 56 -3.65 2.37 -4.87
N LEU A 57 -3.23 3.23 -5.79
CA LEU A 57 -3.95 4.44 -6.16
C LEU A 57 -4.70 4.27 -7.49
N PRO A 58 -5.95 4.78 -7.61
CA PRO A 58 -6.83 5.16 -6.51
C PRO A 58 -7.40 3.91 -5.81
N THR A 59 -7.95 4.12 -4.62
CA THR A 59 -8.71 3.09 -3.89
C THR A 59 -10.14 3.59 -3.68
N PRO A 60 -11.18 2.81 -4.02
CA PRO A 60 -12.58 3.26 -3.96
C PRO A 60 -13.03 3.87 -2.63
N GLY A 61 -12.68 3.25 -1.49
CA GLY A 61 -13.05 3.78 -0.17
C GLY A 61 -12.41 5.14 0.14
N THR A 62 -11.14 5.34 -0.25
CA THR A 62 -10.46 6.63 -0.12
C THR A 62 -11.07 7.68 -1.06
N THR A 63 -11.42 7.29 -2.29
CA THR A 63 -12.13 8.17 -3.24
C THR A 63 -13.47 8.63 -2.67
N ASP A 64 -14.24 7.71 -2.10
CA ASP A 64 -15.52 7.99 -1.47
C ASP A 64 -15.39 8.94 -0.28
N LEU A 65 -14.39 8.72 0.60
CA LEU A 65 -14.10 9.61 1.71
C LEU A 65 -13.79 11.05 1.25
N PHE A 66 -12.85 11.22 0.33
CA PHE A 66 -12.45 12.55 -0.16
C PHE A 66 -13.57 13.23 -0.95
N THR A 67 -14.39 12.48 -1.67
CA THR A 67 -15.57 13.02 -2.38
C THR A 67 -16.63 13.53 -1.39
N THR A 68 -16.86 12.79 -0.31
CA THR A 68 -17.89 13.11 0.69
C THR A 68 -17.46 14.22 1.65
N ALA A 69 -16.26 14.08 2.23
CA ALA A 69 -15.76 14.96 3.28
C ALA A 69 -15.03 16.20 2.74
N LYS A 70 -14.55 16.16 1.49
CA LYS A 70 -13.88 17.28 0.81
C LYS A 70 -12.75 17.87 1.67
N ASP A 71 -12.86 19.15 2.01
CA ASP A 71 -11.92 19.95 2.79
C ASP A 71 -11.88 19.61 4.29
N LYS A 72 -12.78 18.74 4.77
CA LYS A 72 -12.77 18.25 6.16
C LYS A 72 -11.72 17.18 6.43
N VAL A 73 -11.10 16.63 5.39
CA VAL A 73 -10.06 15.60 5.50
C VAL A 73 -8.84 16.00 4.67
N ARG A 74 -7.67 15.56 5.10
CA ARG A 74 -6.40 15.77 4.39
C ARG A 74 -5.45 14.62 4.64
N PHE A 75 -4.52 14.41 3.69
CA PHE A 75 -3.36 13.57 3.94
C PHE A 75 -2.36 14.30 4.84
N LEU A 76 -1.63 13.52 5.66
CA LEU A 76 -0.50 13.99 6.44
C LEU A 76 0.80 13.61 5.72
N ASP A 77 1.76 14.52 5.67
CA ASP A 77 3.10 14.23 5.17
C ASP A 77 3.82 13.28 6.13
N LEU A 78 4.28 12.15 5.62
CA LEU A 78 4.96 11.10 6.40
C LEU A 78 6.48 11.06 6.13
N THR A 79 7.02 11.97 5.31
CA THR A 79 8.41 11.85 4.84
C THR A 79 9.45 12.03 5.95
N ASP A 80 9.12 12.76 7.02
CA ASP A 80 9.97 12.89 8.21
C ASP A 80 10.18 11.57 8.95
N GLN A 81 9.24 10.62 8.82
CA GLN A 81 9.30 9.30 9.43
C GLN A 81 10.13 8.30 8.61
N LEU A 82 10.41 8.61 7.33
CA LEU A 82 11.08 7.69 6.41
C LEU A 82 12.46 7.23 6.89
N PRO A 83 13.35 8.07 7.45
CA PRO A 83 14.66 7.63 7.93
C PRO A 83 14.56 6.58 9.03
N ALA A 84 13.61 6.72 9.95
CA ALA A 84 13.38 5.76 11.02
C ALA A 84 12.73 4.47 10.48
N MET A 85 11.78 4.59 9.56
CA MET A 85 11.18 3.42 8.91
C MET A 85 12.19 2.60 8.10
N ARG A 86 13.14 3.26 7.42
CA ARG A 86 14.23 2.59 6.69
C ARG A 86 15.18 1.79 7.57
N LYS A 87 15.32 2.14 8.85
CA LYS A 87 16.06 1.32 9.83
C LYS A 87 15.35 0.00 10.13
N VAL A 88 14.01 -0.01 10.05
CA VAL A 88 13.20 -1.22 10.24
C VAL A 88 13.21 -2.07 8.96
N SER A 89 13.08 -1.43 7.79
CA SER A 89 13.17 -2.13 6.52
C SER A 89 13.60 -1.20 5.39
N PRO A 90 14.63 -1.56 4.59
CA PRO A 90 15.14 -0.68 3.54
C PRO A 90 14.17 -0.51 2.37
N VAL A 91 13.12 -1.32 2.28
CA VAL A 91 12.13 -1.27 1.18
C VAL A 91 11.18 -0.07 1.25
N TYR A 92 11.22 0.71 2.33
CA TYR A 92 10.43 1.93 2.43
C TYR A 92 11.05 3.04 1.59
N GLU A 93 10.22 3.67 0.78
CA GLU A 93 10.63 4.78 -0.10
C GLU A 93 9.72 5.99 0.08
N ALA A 94 10.22 7.17 -0.30
CA ALA A 94 9.37 8.34 -0.42
C ALA A 94 8.45 8.17 -1.62
N GLY A 95 7.19 8.57 -1.46
CA GLY A 95 6.24 8.59 -2.55
C GLY A 95 5.38 9.84 -2.53
N THR A 96 4.59 10.00 -3.58
CA THR A 96 3.67 11.11 -3.76
C THR A 96 2.32 10.57 -4.17
N ILE A 97 1.26 11.07 -3.56
CA ILE A 97 -0.12 10.93 -4.00
C ILE A 97 -0.42 12.15 -4.89
N PRO A 98 -0.54 11.99 -6.22
CA PRO A 98 -0.83 13.12 -7.09
C PRO A 98 -2.16 13.77 -6.74
N ALA A 99 -2.24 15.09 -6.80
CA ALA A 99 -3.43 15.85 -6.44
C ALA A 99 -4.68 15.38 -7.19
N ALA A 100 -4.51 15.07 -8.47
CA ALA A 100 -5.56 14.58 -9.36
C ALA A 100 -6.19 13.25 -8.92
N THR A 101 -5.52 12.46 -8.07
CA THR A 101 -6.00 11.13 -7.62
C THR A 101 -7.30 11.22 -6.83
N TYR A 102 -7.42 12.24 -5.97
CA TYR A 102 -8.54 12.43 -5.05
C TYR A 102 -9.09 13.87 -5.04
N GLY A 103 -8.70 14.71 -6.01
CA GLY A 103 -9.12 16.12 -6.06
C GLY A 103 -8.52 16.97 -4.95
N LEU A 104 -7.25 16.71 -4.60
CA LEU A 104 -6.54 17.41 -3.53
C LEU A 104 -6.13 18.82 -3.97
N PRO A 105 -5.91 19.76 -3.04
CA PRO A 105 -5.39 21.09 -3.37
C PRO A 105 -3.94 21.07 -3.89
N ALA A 106 -3.16 20.06 -3.50
CA ALA A 106 -1.79 19.84 -3.94
C ALA A 106 -1.39 18.36 -3.78
N ASP A 107 -0.28 17.98 -4.39
CA ASP A 107 0.32 16.66 -4.21
C ASP A 107 0.64 16.41 -2.72
N ALA A 108 0.31 15.22 -2.22
CA ALA A 108 0.60 14.83 -0.86
C ALA A 108 1.80 13.88 -0.80
N LYS A 109 2.81 14.22 0.00
CA LYS A 109 3.98 13.35 0.20
C LYS A 109 3.65 12.26 1.21
N THR A 110 4.20 11.07 0.98
CA THR A 110 3.95 9.90 1.81
C THR A 110 5.13 8.93 1.77
N ILE A 111 4.95 7.77 2.40
CA ILE A 111 5.86 6.64 2.33
C ILE A 111 5.18 5.51 1.56
N VAL A 112 5.92 4.87 0.66
CA VAL A 112 5.49 3.73 -0.13
C VAL A 112 6.32 2.49 0.21
N VAL A 113 5.77 1.31 -0.11
CA VAL A 113 6.42 0.02 0.02
C VAL A 113 6.02 -0.84 -1.19
N PRO A 114 6.93 -1.67 -1.74
CA PRO A 114 6.60 -2.59 -2.82
C PRO A 114 5.50 -3.58 -2.41
N ASN A 115 4.58 -3.86 -3.33
CA ASN A 115 3.63 -4.94 -3.21
C ASN A 115 4.08 -6.13 -4.06
N VAL A 116 4.21 -7.30 -3.46
CA VAL A 116 4.76 -8.50 -4.11
C VAL A 116 3.72 -9.62 -4.16
N LEU A 117 3.68 -10.35 -5.28
CA LEU A 117 2.93 -11.61 -5.39
C LEU A 117 3.82 -12.76 -4.93
N LEU A 118 3.50 -13.33 -3.78
CA LEU A 118 4.29 -14.39 -3.17
C LEU A 118 3.78 -15.77 -3.55
N VAL A 119 4.71 -16.69 -3.72
CA VAL A 119 4.48 -18.13 -3.84
C VAL A 119 5.34 -18.85 -2.81
N ARG A 120 5.04 -20.12 -2.55
CA ARG A 120 5.96 -20.98 -1.80
C ARG A 120 7.24 -21.19 -2.59
N ASP A 121 8.34 -21.38 -1.87
CA ASP A 121 9.66 -21.66 -2.45
C ASP A 121 9.70 -23.01 -3.20
N ASP A 122 8.85 -23.95 -2.80
CA ASP A 122 8.70 -25.27 -3.41
C ASP A 122 7.61 -25.37 -4.48
N LEU A 123 7.03 -24.23 -4.92
CA LEU A 123 6.12 -24.23 -6.06
C LEU A 123 6.83 -24.78 -7.30
N ASP A 124 6.08 -25.53 -8.13
CA ASP A 124 6.62 -26.03 -9.37
C ASP A 124 7.14 -24.88 -10.27
N ALA A 125 8.31 -25.08 -10.87
CA ALA A 125 9.01 -24.05 -11.64
C ALA A 125 8.22 -23.67 -12.91
N ASP A 126 7.65 -24.67 -13.58
CA ASP A 126 6.89 -24.45 -14.80
C ASP A 126 5.57 -23.75 -14.48
N LEU A 127 4.91 -24.12 -13.38
CA LEU A 127 3.71 -23.42 -12.91
C LEU A 127 4.00 -21.95 -12.59
N ALA A 128 5.05 -21.66 -11.83
CA ALA A 128 5.42 -20.28 -11.52
C ALA A 128 5.76 -19.48 -12.79
N CYS A 129 6.47 -20.09 -13.75
CA CYS A 129 6.76 -19.49 -15.05
C CYS A 129 5.48 -19.15 -15.83
N VAL A 130 4.53 -20.09 -15.90
CA VAL A 130 3.24 -19.89 -16.56
C VAL A 130 2.43 -18.78 -15.87
N LEU A 131 2.38 -18.75 -14.54
CA LEU A 131 1.68 -17.72 -13.78
C LEU A 131 2.28 -16.32 -14.04
N THR A 132 3.62 -16.21 -14.00
CA THR A 132 4.30 -14.94 -14.29
C THR A 132 4.03 -14.47 -15.71
N LYS A 133 4.12 -15.36 -16.72
CA LYS A 133 3.79 -15.01 -18.11
C LYS A 133 2.33 -14.57 -18.25
N ALA A 134 1.40 -15.34 -17.69
CA ALA A 134 -0.02 -15.03 -17.75
C ALA A 134 -0.34 -13.66 -17.13
N LEU A 135 0.31 -13.29 -16.03
CA LEU A 135 0.15 -11.97 -15.41
C LEU A 135 0.52 -10.84 -16.39
N PHE A 136 1.65 -10.94 -17.10
CA PHE A 136 2.05 -9.93 -18.07
C PHE A 136 1.21 -9.96 -19.34
N ASP A 137 0.91 -11.14 -19.87
CA ASP A 137 0.09 -11.32 -21.07
C ASP A 137 -1.35 -10.82 -20.85
N ARG A 138 -1.83 -10.87 -19.61
CA ARG A 138 -3.17 -10.43 -19.20
C ARG A 138 -3.17 -9.11 -18.41
N LYS A 139 -2.05 -8.38 -18.42
CA LYS A 139 -1.96 -7.07 -17.76
C LYS A 139 -3.06 -6.10 -18.22
N PRO A 140 -3.46 -6.02 -19.51
CA PRO A 140 -4.56 -5.13 -19.93
C PRO A 140 -5.89 -5.41 -19.22
N GLN A 141 -6.19 -6.68 -18.91
CA GLN A 141 -7.39 -7.05 -18.13
C GLN A 141 -7.26 -6.62 -16.66
N LEU A 142 -6.05 -6.72 -16.08
CA LEU A 142 -5.78 -6.22 -14.72
C LEU A 142 -5.95 -4.69 -14.64
N GLU A 143 -5.51 -3.96 -15.66
CA GLU A 143 -5.65 -2.50 -15.73
C GLU A 143 -7.12 -2.05 -15.80
N GLN A 144 -7.99 -2.85 -16.41
CA GLN A 144 -9.45 -2.61 -16.43
C GLN A 144 -10.07 -2.85 -15.05
N ALA A 145 -9.58 -3.85 -14.30
CA ALA A 145 -10.05 -4.13 -12.95
C ALA A 145 -9.52 -3.12 -11.93
N ASN A 146 -8.28 -2.66 -12.08
CA ASN A 146 -7.66 -1.67 -11.21
C ASN A 146 -6.53 -0.93 -11.94
N SER A 147 -6.60 0.41 -11.99
CA SER A 147 -5.60 1.23 -12.67
C SER A 147 -4.20 1.15 -12.06
N ALA A 148 -4.06 0.73 -10.80
CA ALA A 148 -2.75 0.50 -10.17
C ALA A 148 -1.93 -0.56 -10.93
N ALA A 149 -2.59 -1.49 -11.63
CA ALA A 149 -1.91 -2.49 -12.45
C ALA A 149 -1.08 -1.87 -13.59
N LYS A 150 -1.35 -0.62 -13.98
CA LYS A 150 -0.54 0.11 -14.99
C LYS A 150 0.93 0.20 -14.58
N GLY A 151 1.20 0.30 -13.28
CA GLY A 151 2.55 0.37 -12.71
C GLY A 151 3.29 -0.96 -12.68
N ILE A 152 2.66 -2.08 -13.07
CA ILE A 152 3.35 -3.37 -13.13
C ILE A 152 4.24 -3.40 -14.37
N THR A 153 5.55 -3.32 -14.16
CA THR A 153 6.55 -3.41 -15.23
C THR A 153 7.42 -4.65 -15.06
N ARG A 154 7.99 -5.16 -16.17
CA ARG A 154 8.97 -6.26 -16.10
C ARG A 154 10.26 -5.84 -15.38
N GLU A 155 10.59 -4.55 -15.42
CA GLU A 155 11.74 -4.01 -14.71
C GLU A 155 11.53 -4.11 -13.20
N ASP A 156 10.41 -3.62 -12.69
CA ASP A 156 10.14 -3.61 -11.26
C ASP A 156 9.80 -4.99 -10.71
N ALA A 157 9.21 -5.87 -11.54
CA ALA A 157 8.94 -7.26 -11.15
C ALA A 157 10.21 -8.07 -10.84
N ARG A 158 11.40 -7.60 -11.24
CA ARG A 158 12.69 -8.19 -10.86
C ARG A 158 13.24 -7.64 -9.54
N LYS A 159 12.72 -6.52 -9.05
CA LYS A 159 13.20 -5.83 -7.84
C LYS A 159 12.42 -6.35 -6.62
N THR A 160 12.64 -7.62 -6.26
CA THR A 160 11.90 -8.29 -5.16
C THR A 160 12.65 -8.37 -3.85
N ASP A 161 13.87 -7.83 -3.78
CA ASP A 161 14.68 -7.85 -2.56
C ASP A 161 13.91 -7.29 -1.35
N PRO A 162 14.05 -7.91 -0.17
CA PRO A 162 14.97 -9.01 0.16
C PRO A 162 14.42 -10.41 -0.12
N VAL A 163 13.27 -10.54 -0.79
CA VAL A 163 12.66 -11.84 -1.09
C VAL A 163 13.21 -12.38 -2.40
N PRO A 164 13.87 -13.56 -2.41
CA PRO A 164 14.39 -14.14 -3.65
C PRO A 164 13.28 -14.39 -4.65
N LEU A 165 13.54 -14.04 -5.91
CA LEU A 165 12.61 -14.33 -6.99
C LEU A 165 12.55 -15.85 -7.21
N HIS A 166 11.34 -16.38 -7.38
CA HIS A 166 11.18 -17.81 -7.67
C HIS A 166 11.81 -18.15 -9.02
N ARG A 167 12.55 -19.27 -9.11
CA ARG A 167 13.27 -19.71 -10.33
C ARG A 167 12.40 -19.72 -11.60
N GLY A 168 11.13 -20.09 -11.49
CA GLY A 168 10.18 -20.05 -12.61
C GLY A 168 9.81 -18.63 -13.05
N ALA A 169 9.64 -17.71 -12.09
CA ALA A 169 9.36 -16.30 -12.38
C ALA A 169 10.60 -15.61 -12.98
N GLU A 170 11.79 -15.92 -12.48
CA GLU A 170 13.06 -15.44 -13.05
C GLU A 170 13.22 -15.86 -14.51
N HIS A 171 12.93 -17.13 -14.81
CA HIS A 171 12.93 -17.64 -16.18
C HIS A 171 11.90 -16.94 -17.08
N ALA A 172 10.71 -16.63 -16.54
CA ALA A 172 9.67 -15.92 -17.28
C ALA A 172 10.01 -14.45 -17.55
N LEU A 173 10.74 -13.79 -16.65
CA LEU A 173 11.10 -12.37 -16.77
C LEU A 173 12.31 -12.12 -17.67
N THR A 174 13.20 -13.10 -17.83
CA THR A 174 14.41 -13.01 -18.67
C THR A 174 14.16 -13.20 -20.17
N LYS A 175 12.99 -13.70 -20.55
CA LYS A 175 12.52 -13.89 -21.93
C LYS A 175 11.44 -12.91 -22.30
#